data_AF-A0A315XWJ2-F1
#
_entry.id   AF-A0A315XWJ2-F1
#
_cell.length_a   1.000
_cell.length_b   1.000
_cell.length_c   1.000
_cell.angle_alpha   90.00
_cell.angle_beta   90.00
_cell.angle_gamma   90.00
#
_symmetry.space_group_name_H-M   'P 1'
#
loop_
_entity.id
_entity.type
_entity.pdbx_description
1 polymer ?
#
loop_
_entity_poly.entity_id
_entity_poly.type
_entity_poly.pdbx_seq_one_letter_code
_entity_poly.pdbx_strand_id
1 'polypeptide(L)'
;MKKLVRTAAALVSAAALAVTGAAPCFSQSMMAANAVDTNGDDWLHAKGSRLYDMNGNEVWLTGANWFGFNCTENSPHYLWSGDIDDMVREIADHGVNVLRLPVSTELLYNWMIGDPDPIESINPNNDPSYPFNVDLIKEDGSVVNSQELFDILLAKCKKYGVKCFIDIHSPESNNSGHNYGLWYGKSFEANNGKNVEVTTDVWIETLAWCAGHYKGDDTLIGFDLKNEPHSKYGGAPIDAIWDDSDAPNNWKKAAQDCADAVLEKNPNALIIIEGVEGFEGHGAWWGGNLRGVAKYPVMPKSGTSQIVYSPHDYGPKVSDQSWFHKDFTEATLLDDYWRDTWAYLVEKDMYPLLIGEWGGLLDGGDNEKWLGLIRDYMIKNHINHTFWCLNDDSGDTGGLWKGVQFGTTQGADGKIVGKTTIDWDQVKYDTYYYPAIWKTSKTKKFIGLDHQVALGKDGISLNDFYANYAASEGSNLDGGKTSSGNPISSDDPKTTTTSTVTTTTSSVTTTSTTSQGVSNRVYGDTNLDGEVELSDAILIMQDLANPDKYGQSGSDPLHITSQGLDNGDVDGQKGVTSNDALTIQKKLLGFYDKLPIA
;
A
#
# COMPACT_ATOMS: atom_id res chain seq x y z
N MET A 1 -50.37 19.49 58.75
CA MET A 1 -49.02 20.06 58.57
C MET A 1 -47.98 18.99 58.92
N LYS A 2 -47.11 18.66 57.93
CA LYS A 2 -45.76 18.00 58.01
C LYS A 2 -45.60 16.80 58.99
N LYS A 3 -45.70 15.52 58.58
CA LYS A 3 -44.73 14.59 57.90
C LYS A 3 -43.36 14.47 58.65
N LEU A 4 -42.70 13.33 58.90
CA LEU A 4 -42.52 12.01 58.25
C LEU A 4 -42.03 10.95 59.29
N VAL A 5 -42.53 9.70 59.27
CA VAL A 5 -41.97 8.43 58.71
C VAL A 5 -40.77 7.79 59.44
N ARG A 6 -40.95 6.52 59.81
CA ARG A 6 -40.00 5.55 60.36
C ARG A 6 -40.05 4.26 59.52
N THR A 7 -38.86 3.72 59.22
CA THR A 7 -38.45 2.29 59.11
C THR A 7 -39.10 1.28 58.13
N ALA A 8 -38.24 0.77 57.25
CA ALA A 8 -37.83 -0.64 57.05
C ALA A 8 -38.84 -1.73 56.55
N ALA A 9 -38.54 -2.20 55.33
CA ALA A 9 -38.32 -3.59 54.87
C ALA A 9 -39.37 -4.71 54.99
N ALA A 10 -39.72 -5.25 53.80
CA ALA A 10 -39.72 -6.66 53.38
C ALA A 10 -41.03 -7.51 53.31
N LEU A 11 -41.15 -8.19 52.15
CA LEU A 11 -41.85 -9.47 51.80
C LEU A 11 -43.38 -9.42 51.57
N VAL A 12 -43.89 -9.47 50.33
CA VAL A 12 -44.07 -10.59 49.34
C VAL A 12 -45.36 -11.41 49.54
N SER A 13 -46.35 -11.27 48.63
CA SER A 13 -46.91 -12.35 47.78
C SER A 13 -48.31 -12.10 47.20
N ALA A 14 -48.57 -12.82 46.08
CA ALA A 14 -49.82 -13.10 45.34
C ALA A 14 -50.21 -12.07 44.26
N ALA A 15 -49.96 -12.34 42.96
CA ALA A 15 -50.71 -13.23 42.03
C ALA A 15 -52.19 -12.80 41.83
N ALA A 16 -52.80 -12.75 40.65
CA ALA A 16 -52.42 -12.92 39.25
C ALA A 16 -53.59 -12.36 38.41
N LEU A 17 -53.45 -12.40 37.07
CA LEU A 17 -54.41 -12.08 35.99
C LEU A 17 -54.59 -10.58 35.68
N ALA A 18 -54.56 -10.12 34.43
CA ALA A 18 -54.38 -10.74 33.13
C ALA A 18 -54.31 -9.60 32.07
N VAL A 19 -53.47 -9.79 31.05
CA VAL A 19 -53.79 -9.52 29.63
C VAL A 19 -53.78 -8.06 29.13
N THR A 20 -52.70 -7.80 28.40
CA THR A 20 -52.56 -7.03 27.14
C THR A 20 -52.77 -5.52 27.14
N GLY A 21 -51.65 -4.81 26.99
CA GLY A 21 -51.57 -3.46 26.46
C GLY A 21 -50.13 -3.18 26.07
N ALA A 22 -49.80 -3.38 24.80
CA ALA A 22 -48.49 -3.10 24.25
C ALA A 22 -48.14 -1.62 24.44
N ALA A 23 -47.08 -1.35 25.19
CA ALA A 23 -46.37 -0.06 25.15
C ALA A 23 -45.20 -0.23 24.18
N PRO A 24 -44.98 0.70 23.23
CA PRO A 24 -43.88 0.60 22.28
C PRO A 24 -42.58 0.74 23.07
N CYS A 25 -41.85 -0.36 23.19
CA CYS A 25 -40.45 -0.32 23.56
C CYS A 25 -39.76 0.42 22.41
N PHE A 26 -39.31 1.65 22.65
CA PHE A 26 -38.37 2.29 21.76
C PHE A 26 -37.11 1.42 21.78
N SER A 27 -37.00 0.53 20.79
CA SER A 27 -35.74 -0.05 20.41
C SER A 27 -34.84 1.12 20.03
N GLN A 28 -33.91 1.48 20.91
CA GLN A 28 -32.68 2.12 20.45
C GLN A 28 -32.02 1.10 19.54
N SER A 29 -32.24 1.24 18.23
CA SER A 29 -31.29 0.73 17.26
C SER A 29 -29.96 1.36 17.63
N MET A 30 -29.03 0.56 18.16
CA MET A 30 -27.63 0.93 18.04
C MET A 30 -27.37 1.02 16.55
N MET A 31 -27.29 2.23 16.03
CA MET A 31 -26.68 2.47 14.73
C MET A 31 -25.20 2.15 14.93
N ALA A 32 -24.82 0.91 14.69
CA ALA A 32 -23.45 0.59 14.33
C ALA A 32 -23.26 1.14 12.91
N ALA A 33 -22.94 2.43 12.82
CA ALA A 33 -22.33 2.96 11.63
C ALA A 33 -20.86 2.52 11.69
N ASN A 34 -20.58 1.30 11.24
CA ASN A 34 -19.25 1.02 10.73
C ASN A 34 -19.15 1.88 9.48
N ALA A 35 -18.31 2.91 9.50
CA ALA A 35 -17.94 3.60 8.28
C ALA A 35 -17.41 2.51 7.34
N VAL A 36 -18.11 2.33 6.22
CA VAL A 36 -17.61 1.47 5.15
C VAL A 36 -16.45 2.26 4.58
N ASP A 37 -15.23 1.88 4.94
CA ASP A 37 -14.05 2.30 4.20
C ASP A 37 -14.35 2.07 2.72
N THR A 38 -14.45 3.17 1.99
CA THR A 38 -14.96 3.19 0.62
C THR A 38 -13.97 2.61 -0.38
N ASN A 39 -12.74 2.35 0.06
CA ASN A 39 -11.54 2.30 -0.75
C ASN A 39 -11.33 3.57 -1.60
N GLY A 40 -10.09 3.98 -1.70
CA GLY A 40 -9.61 5.03 -2.59
C GLY A 40 -9.54 6.42 -2.00
N ASP A 41 -9.71 6.58 -0.69
CA ASP A 41 -9.50 7.84 0.04
C ASP A 41 -8.11 7.95 0.68
N ASP A 42 -7.35 6.85 0.81
CA ASP A 42 -6.07 6.80 1.52
C ASP A 42 -4.83 6.97 0.63
N TRP A 43 -5.01 7.33 -0.64
CA TRP A 43 -3.88 7.55 -1.56
C TRP A 43 -3.01 8.73 -1.15
N LEU A 44 -1.70 8.56 -1.33
CA LEU A 44 -0.67 9.51 -0.90
C LEU A 44 0.06 10.15 -2.07
N HIS A 45 0.65 11.32 -1.82
CA HIS A 45 1.50 12.00 -2.79
C HIS A 45 2.63 12.78 -2.11
N ALA A 46 3.75 12.86 -2.81
CA ALA A 46 4.92 13.64 -2.47
C ALA A 46 4.76 15.12 -2.83
N LYS A 47 5.25 15.98 -1.94
CA LYS A 47 5.50 17.40 -2.21
C LYS A 47 6.72 17.85 -1.43
N GLY A 48 7.75 18.27 -2.15
CA GLY A 48 9.07 18.52 -1.57
C GLY A 48 9.59 17.25 -0.90
N SER A 49 10.03 17.36 0.34
CA SER A 49 10.56 16.26 1.15
C SER A 49 9.52 15.52 2.01
N ARG A 50 8.23 15.72 1.76
CA ARG A 50 7.12 15.21 2.60
C ARG A 50 6.07 14.47 1.80
N LEU A 51 5.31 13.63 2.50
CA LEU A 51 4.15 12.92 1.98
C LEU A 51 2.86 13.54 2.52
N TYR A 52 1.82 13.54 1.70
CA TYR A 52 0.52 14.11 2.00
C TYR A 52 -0.60 13.19 1.54
N ASP A 53 -1.71 13.19 2.28
CA ASP A 53 -2.97 12.61 1.81
C ASP A 53 -3.61 13.45 0.69
N MET A 54 -4.73 12.98 0.14
CA MET A 54 -5.44 13.70 -0.93
C MET A 54 -6.04 15.06 -0.53
N ASN A 55 -6.15 15.36 0.76
CA ASN A 55 -6.64 16.63 1.29
C ASN A 55 -5.50 17.61 1.67
N GLY A 56 -4.26 17.21 1.42
CA GLY A 56 -3.07 18.00 1.70
C GLY A 56 -2.64 17.98 3.16
N ASN A 57 -3.05 16.98 3.94
CA ASN A 57 -2.56 16.78 5.30
C ASN A 57 -1.27 15.95 5.27
N GLU A 58 -0.26 16.36 6.04
CA GLU A 58 1.03 15.64 6.09
C GLU A 58 0.84 14.24 6.70
N VAL A 59 1.52 13.25 6.16
CA VAL A 59 1.51 11.89 6.71
C VAL A 59 2.93 11.44 7.00
N TRP A 60 3.07 10.50 7.93
CA TRP A 60 4.36 9.91 8.27
C TRP A 60 4.25 8.38 8.33
N LEU A 61 4.94 7.72 7.41
CA LEU A 61 5.04 6.26 7.34
C LEU A 61 6.05 5.81 8.39
N THR A 62 5.58 5.12 9.42
CA THR A 62 6.38 4.55 10.50
C THR A 62 6.06 3.08 10.62
N GLY A 63 6.75 2.28 9.82
CA GLY A 63 6.41 0.89 9.57
C GLY A 63 7.48 -0.11 9.97
N ALA A 64 7.29 -1.35 9.55
CA ALA A 64 8.24 -2.45 9.76
C ALA A 64 8.15 -3.48 8.63
N ASN A 65 9.22 -4.25 8.44
CA ASN A 65 9.29 -5.26 7.38
C ASN A 65 8.81 -6.61 7.92
N TRP A 66 7.88 -7.25 7.22
CA TRP A 66 7.48 -8.65 7.49
C TRP A 66 7.85 -9.50 6.28
N PHE A 67 9.04 -10.11 6.32
CA PHE A 67 9.52 -10.90 5.20
C PHE A 67 8.97 -12.33 5.22
N GLY A 68 9.04 -12.98 4.05
CA GLY A 68 8.68 -14.38 3.87
C GLY A 68 8.02 -14.69 2.54
N PHE A 69 7.27 -13.75 1.96
CA PHE A 69 6.70 -13.94 0.61
C PHE A 69 7.80 -14.06 -0.46
N ASN A 70 8.96 -13.43 -0.27
CA ASN A 70 10.13 -13.59 -1.12
C ASN A 70 10.88 -14.93 -0.90
N CYS A 71 10.57 -15.67 0.15
CA CYS A 71 11.20 -16.93 0.51
C CYS A 71 10.48 -18.10 -0.17
N THR A 72 11.03 -19.32 -0.06
CA THR A 72 10.40 -20.53 -0.62
C THR A 72 9.06 -20.87 0.01
N GLU A 73 8.78 -20.31 1.18
CA GLU A 73 7.54 -20.46 1.92
C GLU A 73 6.35 -19.73 1.28
N ASN A 74 6.62 -18.75 0.39
CA ASN A 74 5.63 -17.92 -0.31
C ASN A 74 4.55 -17.34 0.62
N SER A 75 4.93 -17.03 1.85
CA SER A 75 4.07 -16.55 2.92
C SER A 75 4.88 -15.79 3.98
N PRO A 76 4.30 -14.81 4.71
CA PRO A 76 5.00 -14.17 5.80
C PRO A 76 5.42 -15.21 6.84
N HIS A 77 6.68 -15.14 7.27
CA HIS A 77 7.18 -16.09 8.25
C HIS A 77 6.41 -15.97 9.58
N TYR A 78 6.50 -17.04 10.39
CA TYR A 78 5.79 -17.25 11.65
C TYR A 78 4.29 -17.52 11.56
N LEU A 79 3.67 -17.54 10.36
CA LEU A 79 2.30 -18.05 10.24
C LEU A 79 2.18 -19.54 10.56
N TRP A 80 3.29 -20.27 10.67
CA TRP A 80 3.32 -21.63 11.25
C TRP A 80 3.21 -21.66 12.79
N SER A 81 3.31 -20.51 13.46
CA SER A 81 3.28 -20.39 14.93
C SER A 81 2.35 -19.31 15.46
N GLY A 82 1.78 -18.47 14.58
CA GLY A 82 0.84 -17.41 14.92
C GLY A 82 -0.34 -17.36 13.96
N ASP A 83 -1.49 -16.99 14.50
CA ASP A 83 -2.72 -16.74 13.75
C ASP A 83 -2.64 -15.36 13.09
N ILE A 84 -2.92 -15.28 11.78
CA ILE A 84 -2.75 -14.06 10.98
C ILE A 84 -3.55 -12.86 11.52
N ASP A 85 -4.77 -13.08 12.06
CA ASP A 85 -5.59 -11.99 12.59
C ASP A 85 -4.98 -11.42 13.87
N ASP A 86 -4.47 -12.30 14.74
CA ASP A 86 -3.76 -11.88 15.95
C ASP A 86 -2.43 -11.19 15.62
N MET A 87 -1.68 -11.70 14.64
CA MET A 87 -0.38 -11.15 14.24
C MET A 87 -0.53 -9.71 13.73
N VAL A 88 -1.46 -9.47 12.79
CA VAL A 88 -1.70 -8.12 12.26
C VAL A 88 -2.27 -7.18 13.33
N ARG A 89 -3.14 -7.70 14.21
CA ARG A 89 -3.62 -6.91 15.36
C ARG A 89 -2.48 -6.48 16.27
N GLU A 90 -1.58 -7.39 16.64
CA GLU A 90 -0.44 -7.07 17.51
C GLU A 90 0.51 -6.07 16.84
N ILE A 91 0.75 -6.19 15.53
CA ILE A 91 1.49 -5.21 14.73
C ILE A 91 0.86 -3.81 14.86
N ALA A 92 -0.45 -3.69 14.64
CA ALA A 92 -1.18 -2.44 14.76
C ALA A 92 -1.20 -1.88 16.20
N ASP A 93 -1.40 -2.74 17.19
CA ASP A 93 -1.37 -2.40 18.62
C ASP A 93 0.01 -1.94 19.10
N HIS A 94 1.07 -2.23 18.33
CA HIS A 94 2.43 -1.73 18.55
C HIS A 94 2.78 -0.55 17.62
N GLY A 95 1.79 0.09 17.01
CA GLY A 95 1.92 1.37 16.31
C GLY A 95 2.56 1.30 14.92
N VAL A 96 2.72 0.11 14.35
CA VAL A 96 3.19 -0.07 12.97
C VAL A 96 2.06 0.33 12.02
N ASN A 97 2.18 1.48 11.35
CA ASN A 97 1.10 1.99 10.47
C ASN A 97 1.22 1.55 9.00
N VAL A 98 2.39 1.02 8.62
CA VAL A 98 2.64 0.46 7.29
C VAL A 98 3.53 -0.78 7.36
N LEU A 99 3.23 -1.80 6.56
CA LEU A 99 4.09 -2.97 6.36
C LEU A 99 4.79 -2.90 5.01
N ARG A 100 6.13 -3.06 5.01
CA ARG A 100 6.91 -3.41 3.82
C ARG A 100 6.88 -4.92 3.68
N LEU A 101 6.39 -5.42 2.54
CA LEU A 101 6.22 -6.84 2.28
C LEU A 101 7.19 -7.29 1.17
N PRO A 102 8.37 -7.84 1.53
CA PRO A 102 9.27 -8.51 0.59
C PRO A 102 8.58 -9.65 -0.17
N VAL A 103 8.52 -9.55 -1.49
CA VAL A 103 8.01 -10.55 -2.43
C VAL A 103 9.06 -10.87 -3.51
N SER A 104 8.87 -11.92 -4.30
CA SER A 104 9.70 -12.22 -5.47
C SER A 104 8.99 -11.90 -6.79
N THR A 105 9.76 -11.67 -7.87
CA THR A 105 9.18 -11.55 -9.22
C THR A 105 8.50 -12.85 -9.64
N GLU A 106 9.06 -14.00 -9.26
CA GLU A 106 8.47 -15.33 -9.43
C GLU A 106 7.06 -15.44 -8.82
N LEU A 107 6.90 -15.03 -7.56
CA LEU A 107 5.61 -15.06 -6.88
C LEU A 107 4.57 -14.24 -7.64
N LEU A 108 4.90 -12.99 -7.99
CA LEU A 108 3.99 -12.13 -8.75
C LEU A 108 3.72 -12.66 -10.16
N TYR A 109 4.71 -13.31 -10.80
CA TYR A 109 4.51 -13.94 -12.10
C TYR A 109 3.49 -15.07 -12.02
N ASN A 110 3.60 -15.94 -11.02
CA ASN A 110 2.67 -17.06 -10.80
C ASN A 110 1.25 -16.55 -10.52
N TRP A 111 1.11 -15.46 -9.76
CA TRP A 111 -0.18 -14.78 -9.58
C TRP A 111 -0.71 -14.20 -10.90
N MET A 112 0.14 -13.53 -11.67
CA MET A 112 -0.21 -12.90 -12.94
C MET A 112 -0.77 -13.90 -13.97
N ILE A 113 -0.23 -15.11 -14.01
CA ILE A 113 -0.70 -16.16 -14.93
C ILE A 113 -1.90 -16.95 -14.38
N GLY A 114 -2.37 -16.63 -13.16
CA GLY A 114 -3.50 -17.30 -12.51
C GLY A 114 -3.18 -18.68 -11.95
N ASP A 115 -1.91 -18.94 -11.63
CA ASP A 115 -1.43 -20.21 -11.05
C ASP A 115 -0.54 -19.95 -9.81
N PRO A 116 -1.10 -19.30 -8.77
CA PRO A 116 -0.37 -18.87 -7.58
C PRO A 116 0.19 -20.05 -6.77
N ASP A 117 1.38 -19.86 -6.20
CA ASP A 117 2.08 -20.88 -5.42
C ASP A 117 1.29 -21.35 -4.19
N PRO A 118 1.37 -22.64 -3.81
CA PRO A 118 0.90 -23.06 -2.51
C PRO A 118 1.70 -22.37 -1.39
N ILE A 119 1.05 -22.14 -0.25
CA ILE A 119 1.75 -21.72 0.97
C ILE A 119 2.37 -22.95 1.63
N GLU A 120 3.60 -22.81 2.13
CA GLU A 120 4.32 -23.91 2.76
C GLU A 120 4.50 -23.69 4.27
N SER A 121 4.83 -24.76 4.99
CA SER A 121 5.10 -24.75 6.45
C SER A 121 3.94 -24.36 7.38
N ILE A 122 2.80 -23.93 6.85
CA ILE A 122 1.62 -23.53 7.63
C ILE A 122 0.60 -24.68 7.64
N ASN A 123 0.14 -25.07 8.83
CA ASN A 123 -0.87 -26.12 9.02
C ASN A 123 -2.14 -25.53 9.66
N PRO A 124 -3.02 -24.87 8.90
CA PRO A 124 -4.23 -24.30 9.47
C PRO A 124 -5.18 -25.40 9.95
N ASN A 125 -5.98 -25.09 10.97
CA ASN A 125 -6.87 -26.05 11.62
C ASN A 125 -8.20 -25.39 12.02
N ASN A 126 -9.32 -25.97 11.61
CA ASN A 126 -10.67 -25.52 11.97
C ASN A 126 -11.35 -26.39 13.05
N ASP A 127 -10.62 -27.32 13.69
CA ASP A 127 -11.11 -28.07 14.84
C ASP A 127 -11.50 -27.08 15.95
N PRO A 128 -12.74 -27.13 16.46
CA PRO A 128 -13.19 -26.23 17.53
C PRO A 128 -12.32 -26.27 18.79
N SER A 129 -11.51 -27.30 19.00
CA SER A 129 -10.56 -27.41 20.12
C SER A 129 -9.18 -26.79 19.86
N TYR A 130 -8.86 -26.48 18.60
CA TYR A 130 -7.62 -25.81 18.19
C TYR A 130 -7.82 -25.00 16.88
N PRO A 131 -8.58 -23.88 16.93
CA PRO A 131 -8.89 -23.08 15.75
C PRO A 131 -7.71 -22.16 15.38
N PHE A 132 -6.80 -22.63 14.53
CA PHE A 132 -5.55 -21.95 14.17
C PHE A 132 -5.55 -21.57 12.69
N ASN A 133 -5.36 -20.28 12.36
CA ASN A 133 -5.34 -19.79 10.98
C ASN A 133 -6.56 -20.27 10.18
N VAL A 134 -7.75 -20.20 10.78
CA VAL A 134 -8.99 -20.73 10.20
C VAL A 134 -9.33 -20.05 8.88
N ASP A 135 -9.00 -18.77 8.75
CA ASP A 135 -9.23 -17.98 7.53
C ASP A 135 -8.42 -18.51 6.32
N LEU A 136 -7.40 -19.34 6.56
CA LEU A 136 -6.58 -19.96 5.51
C LEU A 136 -7.17 -21.27 4.99
N ILE A 137 -8.36 -21.67 5.44
CA ILE A 137 -9.08 -22.87 5.00
C ILE A 137 -10.29 -22.44 4.17
N LYS A 138 -10.36 -22.91 2.92
CA LYS A 138 -11.49 -22.68 2.02
C LYS A 138 -12.71 -23.48 2.46
N GLU A 139 -13.88 -23.14 1.90
CA GLU A 139 -15.13 -23.85 2.20
C GLU A 139 -15.08 -25.35 1.87
N ASP A 140 -14.28 -25.75 0.88
CA ASP A 140 -14.07 -27.16 0.48
C ASP A 140 -13.04 -27.90 1.36
N GLY A 141 -12.44 -27.21 2.33
CA GLY A 141 -11.43 -27.74 3.24
C GLY A 141 -9.99 -27.70 2.73
N SER A 142 -9.76 -27.21 1.51
CA SER A 142 -8.40 -26.96 1.01
C SER A 142 -7.77 -25.72 1.64
N VAL A 143 -6.43 -25.65 1.60
CA VAL A 143 -5.68 -24.48 2.09
C VAL A 143 -5.60 -23.43 0.98
N VAL A 144 -5.63 -22.15 1.35
CA VAL A 144 -5.43 -21.04 0.42
C VAL A 144 -4.05 -21.07 -0.23
N ASN A 145 -3.95 -20.54 -1.46
CA ASN A 145 -2.68 -20.30 -2.12
C ASN A 145 -2.06 -18.96 -1.65
N SER A 146 -0.86 -18.65 -2.13
CA SER A 146 -0.10 -17.46 -1.74
C SER A 146 -0.78 -16.14 -2.08
N GLN A 147 -1.52 -16.05 -3.20
CA GLN A 147 -2.27 -14.84 -3.57
C GLN A 147 -3.48 -14.66 -2.66
N GLU A 148 -4.26 -15.73 -2.43
CA GLU A 148 -5.40 -15.70 -1.52
C GLU A 148 -4.95 -15.40 -0.07
N LEU A 149 -3.78 -15.88 0.36
CA LEU A 149 -3.18 -15.49 1.64
C LEU A 149 -2.84 -13.99 1.67
N PHE A 150 -2.30 -13.44 0.57
CA PHE A 150 -2.04 -12.01 0.46
C PHE A 150 -3.33 -11.18 0.53
N ASP A 151 -4.41 -11.62 -0.13
CA ASP A 151 -5.74 -11.00 -0.04
C ASP A 151 -6.27 -11.00 1.40
N ILE A 152 -6.12 -12.13 2.11
CA ILE A 152 -6.49 -12.23 3.52
C ILE A 152 -5.65 -11.27 4.37
N LEU A 153 -4.34 -11.19 4.13
CA LEU A 153 -3.45 -10.26 4.82
C LEU A 153 -3.90 -8.81 4.60
N LEU A 154 -4.18 -8.39 3.36
CA LEU A 154 -4.70 -7.05 3.08
C LEU A 154 -6.02 -6.79 3.82
N ALA A 155 -6.95 -7.75 3.83
CA ALA A 155 -8.19 -7.62 4.59
C ALA A 155 -7.96 -7.49 6.11
N LYS A 156 -6.94 -8.16 6.67
CA LYS A 156 -6.55 -7.99 8.08
C LYS A 156 -5.90 -6.62 8.33
N CYS A 157 -5.01 -6.19 7.45
CA CYS A 157 -4.37 -4.88 7.52
C CYS A 157 -5.43 -3.77 7.50
N LYS A 158 -6.38 -3.86 6.55
CA LYS A 158 -7.56 -3.00 6.46
C LYS A 158 -8.38 -2.98 7.75
N LYS A 159 -8.70 -4.15 8.31
CA LYS A 159 -9.46 -4.29 9.56
C LYS A 159 -8.80 -3.54 10.75
N TYR A 160 -7.47 -3.45 10.76
CA TYR A 160 -6.70 -2.87 11.87
C TYR A 160 -6.03 -1.52 11.54
N GLY A 161 -6.36 -0.91 10.39
CA GLY A 161 -5.86 0.41 9.99
C GLY A 161 -4.37 0.43 9.58
N VAL A 162 -3.82 -0.71 9.18
CA VAL A 162 -2.44 -0.87 8.70
C VAL A 162 -2.44 -0.80 7.17
N LYS A 163 -1.53 -0.01 6.58
CA LYS A 163 -1.30 0.00 5.13
C LYS A 163 -0.13 -0.93 4.75
N CYS A 164 0.03 -1.21 3.47
CA CYS A 164 1.07 -2.08 2.94
C CYS A 164 1.69 -1.49 1.68
N PHE A 165 2.95 -1.83 1.43
CA PHE A 165 3.55 -1.76 0.09
C PHE A 165 4.38 -3.02 -0.13
N ILE A 166 4.45 -3.48 -1.39
CA ILE A 166 5.29 -4.62 -1.74
C ILE A 166 6.69 -4.17 -2.13
N ASP A 167 7.66 -5.04 -1.91
CA ASP A 167 9.06 -4.87 -2.31
C ASP A 167 9.49 -6.07 -3.15
N ILE A 168 10.00 -5.85 -4.37
CA ILE A 168 10.65 -6.92 -5.14
C ILE A 168 12.01 -7.23 -4.52
N HIS A 169 12.01 -8.16 -3.58
CA HIS A 169 13.17 -8.52 -2.80
C HIS A 169 14.17 -9.37 -3.59
N SER A 170 13.67 -10.18 -4.53
CA SER A 170 14.47 -11.03 -5.40
C SER A 170 13.74 -11.41 -6.69
N PRO A 171 14.46 -11.78 -7.77
CA PRO A 171 13.82 -12.32 -8.97
C PRO A 171 13.08 -13.65 -8.74
N GLU A 172 13.67 -14.54 -7.95
CA GLU A 172 13.18 -15.90 -7.66
C GLU A 172 12.85 -16.02 -6.17
N SER A 173 11.86 -16.84 -5.81
CA SER A 173 11.51 -17.14 -4.41
C SER A 173 12.65 -17.91 -3.75
N ASN A 174 13.37 -17.26 -2.83
CA ASN A 174 14.59 -17.78 -2.23
C ASN A 174 14.90 -17.07 -0.91
N ASN A 175 15.10 -17.84 0.16
CA ASN A 175 15.39 -17.33 1.50
C ASN A 175 16.71 -16.54 1.58
N SER A 176 17.58 -16.62 0.57
CA SER A 176 18.79 -15.81 0.40
C SER A 176 18.76 -14.95 -0.86
N GLY A 177 17.59 -14.72 -1.44
CA GLY A 177 17.40 -14.02 -2.72
C GLY A 177 17.89 -12.57 -2.72
N HIS A 178 17.89 -11.90 -1.56
CA HIS A 178 18.39 -10.52 -1.39
C HIS A 178 19.87 -10.36 -1.82
N ASN A 179 20.67 -11.42 -1.75
CA ASN A 179 22.07 -11.42 -2.21
C ASN A 179 22.21 -11.25 -3.74
N TYR A 180 21.10 -11.25 -4.48
CA TYR A 180 21.12 -11.02 -5.91
C TYR A 180 20.78 -9.56 -6.25
N GLY A 181 21.80 -8.79 -6.62
CA GLY A 181 21.71 -7.34 -6.77
C GLY A 181 21.06 -6.79 -8.03
N LEU A 182 20.45 -7.63 -8.88
CA LEU A 182 19.76 -7.19 -10.09
C LEU A 182 18.30 -7.67 -10.11
N TRP A 183 17.47 -6.96 -10.86
CA TRP A 183 16.05 -7.29 -11.06
C TRP A 183 15.81 -8.33 -12.17
N TYR A 184 16.87 -8.79 -12.85
CA TYR A 184 16.81 -9.71 -13.98
C TYR A 184 17.98 -10.71 -13.96
N GLY A 185 17.89 -11.78 -14.74
CA GLY A 185 18.99 -12.73 -15.01
C GLY A 185 18.96 -14.00 -14.17
N LYS A 186 17.86 -14.23 -13.47
CA LYS A 186 17.54 -15.47 -12.74
C LYS A 186 16.43 -16.24 -13.45
N SER A 187 16.22 -17.49 -13.05
CA SER A 187 15.20 -18.33 -13.68
C SER A 187 14.59 -19.29 -12.67
N PHE A 188 13.30 -19.56 -12.85
CA PHE A 188 12.53 -20.48 -12.03
C PHE A 188 11.64 -21.35 -12.91
N GLU A 189 11.11 -22.43 -12.35
CA GLU A 189 10.09 -23.25 -13.00
C GLU A 189 8.73 -22.80 -12.48
N ALA A 190 7.92 -22.15 -13.31
CA ALA A 190 6.57 -21.74 -12.95
C ALA A 190 5.68 -22.97 -12.70
N ASN A 191 4.60 -22.81 -11.94
CA ASN A 191 3.69 -23.90 -11.55
C ASN A 191 3.06 -24.67 -12.73
N ASN A 192 2.96 -24.03 -13.89
CA ASN A 192 2.53 -24.65 -15.14
C ASN A 192 3.63 -25.49 -15.86
N GLY A 193 4.79 -25.69 -15.23
CA GLY A 193 5.94 -26.45 -15.74
C GLY A 193 6.82 -25.69 -16.73
N LYS A 194 6.61 -24.38 -16.91
CA LYS A 194 7.42 -23.55 -17.82
C LYS A 194 8.64 -23.00 -17.07
N ASN A 195 9.82 -23.20 -17.63
CA ASN A 195 11.01 -22.46 -17.20
C ASN A 195 10.90 -21.00 -17.67
N VAL A 196 10.96 -20.07 -16.72
CA VAL A 196 10.84 -18.62 -16.94
C VAL A 196 12.15 -17.98 -16.54
N GLU A 197 12.75 -17.23 -17.46
CA GLU A 197 13.83 -16.30 -17.13
C GLU A 197 13.22 -14.96 -16.72
N VAL A 198 13.63 -14.44 -15.57
CA VAL A 198 13.26 -13.09 -15.15
C VAL A 198 14.09 -12.11 -15.97
N THR A 199 13.47 -11.54 -16.99
CA THR A 199 14.01 -10.40 -17.75
C THR A 199 13.56 -9.09 -17.12
N THR A 200 14.13 -7.95 -17.57
CA THR A 200 13.61 -6.63 -17.17
C THR A 200 12.14 -6.47 -17.54
N ASP A 201 11.73 -6.95 -18.70
CA ASP A 201 10.32 -6.89 -19.14
C ASP A 201 9.41 -7.72 -18.23
N VAL A 202 9.80 -8.95 -17.88
CA VAL A 202 9.01 -9.80 -16.97
C VAL A 202 8.86 -9.13 -15.60
N TRP A 203 9.93 -8.55 -15.05
CA TRP A 203 9.88 -7.81 -13.79
C TRP A 203 8.96 -6.57 -13.86
N ILE A 204 9.01 -5.79 -14.94
CA ILE A 204 8.12 -4.64 -15.15
C ILE A 204 6.67 -5.09 -15.30
N GLU A 205 6.42 -6.11 -16.13
CA GLU A 205 5.09 -6.62 -16.43
C GLU A 205 4.37 -7.13 -15.18
N THR A 206 5.06 -7.87 -14.31
CA THR A 206 4.46 -8.42 -13.09
C THR A 206 4.16 -7.34 -12.05
N LEU A 207 5.05 -6.36 -11.88
CA LEU A 207 4.80 -5.19 -11.03
C LEU A 207 3.62 -4.36 -11.53
N ALA A 208 3.59 -4.04 -12.83
CA ALA A 208 2.49 -3.30 -13.44
C ALA A 208 1.17 -4.06 -13.36
N TRP A 209 1.20 -5.39 -13.57
CA TRP A 209 0.03 -6.24 -13.37
C TRP A 209 -0.46 -6.17 -11.93
N CYS A 210 0.43 -6.32 -10.94
CA CYS A 210 0.09 -6.27 -9.52
C CYS A 210 -0.56 -4.92 -9.16
N ALA A 211 0.03 -3.82 -9.62
CA ALA A 211 -0.52 -2.48 -9.46
C ALA A 211 -1.92 -2.34 -10.08
N GLY A 212 -2.13 -2.88 -11.27
CA GLY A 212 -3.44 -2.86 -11.93
C GLY A 212 -4.48 -3.75 -11.25
N HIS A 213 -4.06 -4.89 -10.70
CA HIS A 213 -4.91 -5.87 -10.03
C HIS A 213 -5.44 -5.32 -8.69
N TYR A 214 -4.57 -4.71 -7.88
CA TYR A 214 -4.91 -4.21 -6.55
C TYR A 214 -5.28 -2.72 -6.48
N LYS A 215 -5.35 -1.99 -7.61
CA LYS A 215 -5.64 -0.53 -7.63
C LYS A 215 -6.93 -0.08 -6.94
N GLY A 216 -7.86 -1.01 -6.70
CA GLY A 216 -9.13 -0.75 -6.03
C GLY A 216 -9.08 -0.88 -4.52
N ASP A 217 -7.93 -1.27 -3.95
CA ASP A 217 -7.70 -1.44 -2.52
C ASP A 217 -6.50 -0.58 -2.10
N ASP A 218 -6.79 0.57 -1.50
CA ASP A 218 -5.79 1.50 -0.97
C ASP A 218 -5.22 1.06 0.39
N THR A 219 -5.44 -0.20 0.78
CA THR A 219 -4.57 -0.87 1.75
C THR A 219 -3.18 -1.08 1.16
N LEU A 220 -3.07 -1.37 -0.14
CA LEU A 220 -1.79 -1.46 -0.86
C LEU A 220 -1.44 -0.12 -1.52
N ILE A 221 -0.64 0.69 -0.82
CA ILE A 221 -0.39 2.09 -1.17
C ILE A 221 0.79 2.32 -2.14
N GLY A 222 1.65 1.32 -2.37
CA GLY A 222 2.85 1.52 -3.18
C GLY A 222 3.63 0.27 -3.55
N PHE A 223 4.69 0.50 -4.32
CA PHE A 223 5.57 -0.50 -4.91
C PHE A 223 7.02 -0.07 -4.76
N ASP A 224 7.79 -0.80 -3.95
CA ASP A 224 9.23 -0.76 -3.88
C ASP A 224 9.81 -1.66 -4.97
N LEU A 225 10.44 -1.02 -5.95
CA LEU A 225 10.62 -1.59 -7.26
C LEU A 225 11.64 -2.74 -7.25
N LYS A 226 12.68 -2.66 -6.40
CA LYS A 226 13.73 -3.66 -6.25
C LYS A 226 14.51 -3.38 -4.96
N ASN A 227 14.53 -4.36 -4.04
CA ASN A 227 15.42 -4.40 -2.89
C ASN A 227 16.90 -4.35 -3.23
N GLU A 228 17.60 -3.32 -2.80
CA GLU A 228 19.05 -3.25 -2.75
C GLU A 228 19.78 -3.56 -4.06
N PRO A 229 19.57 -2.79 -5.16
CA PRO A 229 20.44 -2.86 -6.31
C PRO A 229 21.91 -2.65 -5.89
N HIS A 230 22.79 -3.60 -6.22
CA HIS A 230 24.17 -3.57 -5.74
C HIS A 230 25.18 -4.08 -6.76
N SER A 231 26.46 -4.01 -6.40
CA SER A 231 27.56 -4.24 -7.32
C SER A 231 28.16 -5.65 -7.21
N LYS A 232 29.13 -5.96 -8.06
CA LYS A 232 29.93 -7.18 -7.93
C LYS A 232 30.65 -7.27 -6.59
N TYR A 233 30.93 -6.14 -5.94
CA TYR A 233 31.49 -6.13 -4.59
C TYR A 233 30.49 -6.73 -3.58
N GLY A 234 29.22 -6.37 -3.71
CA GLY A 234 28.11 -6.98 -2.96
C GLY A 234 27.71 -8.39 -3.42
N GLY A 235 28.32 -8.93 -4.47
CA GLY A 235 28.02 -10.28 -4.97
C GLY A 235 27.07 -10.35 -6.18
N ALA A 236 26.64 -9.20 -6.72
CA ALA A 236 25.88 -9.17 -7.97
C ALA A 236 26.72 -9.70 -9.16
N PRO A 237 26.10 -10.26 -10.21
CA PRO A 237 26.83 -10.76 -11.37
C PRO A 237 27.45 -9.64 -12.22
N ILE A 238 26.81 -8.47 -12.23
CA ILE A 238 27.29 -7.22 -12.80
C ILE A 238 26.85 -6.06 -11.92
N ASP A 239 27.59 -4.95 -11.99
CA ASP A 239 27.29 -3.79 -11.17
C ASP A 239 25.92 -3.21 -11.54
N ALA A 240 24.99 -3.06 -10.59
CA ALA A 240 23.87 -2.15 -10.78
C ALA A 240 24.44 -0.71 -10.83
N ILE A 241 24.22 -0.01 -11.94
CA ILE A 241 24.76 1.34 -12.16
C ILE A 241 23.66 2.39 -12.15
N TRP A 242 24.06 3.64 -11.97
CA TRP A 242 23.17 4.80 -12.06
C TRP A 242 23.84 5.88 -12.89
N ASP A 243 23.34 6.11 -14.10
CA ASP A 243 23.74 7.20 -15.00
C ASP A 243 22.63 7.48 -16.05
N ASP A 244 22.95 8.21 -17.12
CA ASP A 244 22.04 8.54 -18.22
C ASP A 244 22.12 7.58 -19.42
N SER A 245 22.80 6.44 -19.28
CA SER A 245 22.88 5.41 -20.33
C SER A 245 21.65 4.51 -20.38
N ASP A 246 21.47 3.81 -21.50
CA ASP A 246 20.47 2.75 -21.66
C ASP A 246 21.06 1.35 -21.40
N ALA A 247 22.08 1.26 -20.54
CA ALA A 247 22.69 -0.04 -20.22
C ALA A 247 21.67 -0.97 -19.53
N PRO A 248 21.66 -2.29 -19.82
CA PRO A 248 20.70 -3.22 -19.22
C PRO A 248 20.75 -3.30 -17.69
N ASN A 249 21.90 -2.97 -17.10
CA ASN A 249 22.15 -2.93 -15.65
C ASN A 249 22.02 -1.52 -15.05
N ASN A 250 21.49 -0.54 -15.80
CA ASN A 250 21.24 0.80 -15.28
C ASN A 250 19.93 0.85 -14.49
N TRP A 251 20.07 0.91 -13.16
CA TRP A 251 18.95 0.94 -12.23
C TRP A 251 18.06 2.17 -12.42
N LYS A 252 18.65 3.35 -12.65
CA LYS A 252 17.89 4.58 -12.90
C LYS A 252 16.94 4.40 -14.08
N LYS A 253 17.45 3.83 -15.19
CA LYS A 253 16.66 3.62 -16.42
C LYS A 253 15.55 2.60 -16.18
N ALA A 254 15.88 1.44 -15.59
CA ALA A 254 14.92 0.38 -15.30
C ALA A 254 13.83 0.84 -14.32
N ALA A 255 14.19 1.54 -13.25
CA ALA A 255 13.24 2.11 -12.30
C ALA A 255 12.30 3.12 -12.97
N GLN A 256 12.80 3.95 -13.89
CA GLN A 256 11.96 4.89 -14.63
C GLN A 256 10.96 4.18 -15.56
N ASP A 257 11.40 3.15 -16.28
CA ASP A 257 10.52 2.39 -17.17
C ASP A 257 9.46 1.61 -16.37
N CYS A 258 9.85 1.04 -15.24
CA CYS A 258 8.93 0.36 -14.35
C CYS A 258 7.93 1.33 -13.70
N ALA A 259 8.38 2.51 -13.27
CA ALA A 259 7.52 3.56 -12.74
C ALA A 259 6.47 3.99 -13.77
N ASP A 260 6.86 4.19 -15.02
CA ASP A 260 5.94 4.48 -16.12
C ASP A 260 4.85 3.40 -16.24
N ALA A 261 5.24 2.12 -16.24
CA ALA A 261 4.32 0.99 -16.40
C ALA A 261 3.37 0.81 -15.21
N VAL A 262 3.88 0.96 -13.97
CA VAL A 262 3.08 0.90 -12.75
C VAL A 262 2.07 2.04 -12.71
N LEU A 263 2.50 3.28 -12.98
CA LEU A 263 1.64 4.47 -12.93
C LEU A 263 0.61 4.52 -14.06
N GLU A 264 0.86 3.85 -15.19
CA GLU A 264 -0.16 3.63 -16.22
C GLU A 264 -1.32 2.76 -15.71
N LYS A 265 -1.04 1.81 -14.81
CA LYS A 265 -2.03 0.89 -14.25
C LYS A 265 -2.70 1.43 -12.99
N ASN A 266 -1.93 2.08 -12.13
CA ASN A 266 -2.40 2.75 -10.92
C ASN A 266 -1.68 4.11 -10.75
N PRO A 267 -2.31 5.23 -11.16
CA PRO A 267 -1.69 6.55 -11.08
C PRO A 267 -1.55 7.10 -9.65
N ASN A 268 -2.17 6.45 -8.66
CA ASN A 268 -2.16 6.89 -7.27
C ASN A 268 -1.13 6.17 -6.41
N ALA A 269 -0.54 5.07 -6.90
CA ALA A 269 0.41 4.28 -6.13
C ALA A 269 1.73 5.04 -5.92
N LEU A 270 2.29 4.96 -4.72
CA LEU A 270 3.66 5.41 -4.48
C LEU A 270 4.65 4.50 -5.23
N ILE A 271 5.65 5.11 -5.85
CA ILE A 271 6.76 4.44 -6.50
C ILE A 271 7.99 4.65 -5.64
N ILE A 272 8.43 3.58 -5.01
CA ILE A 272 9.50 3.58 -4.02
C ILE A 272 10.77 3.07 -4.72
N ILE A 273 11.82 3.90 -4.70
CA ILE A 273 13.03 3.70 -5.51
C ILE A 273 14.26 3.75 -4.61
N GLU A 274 14.90 2.61 -4.42
CA GLU A 274 16.17 2.53 -3.71
C GLU A 274 17.34 3.07 -4.54
N GLY A 275 18.50 3.21 -3.91
CA GLY A 275 19.76 3.56 -4.57
C GLY A 275 20.50 2.37 -5.19
N VAL A 276 21.78 2.58 -5.51
CA VAL A 276 22.72 1.50 -5.88
C VAL A 276 23.80 1.35 -4.80
N GLU A 277 24.73 0.39 -4.93
CA GLU A 277 25.88 0.31 -4.03
C GLU A 277 26.98 1.34 -4.38
N GLY A 278 27.30 1.51 -5.66
CA GLY A 278 28.42 2.33 -6.13
C GLY A 278 27.98 3.44 -7.10
N PHE A 279 28.48 4.66 -6.88
CA PHE A 279 28.27 5.79 -7.79
C PHE A 279 29.51 6.69 -7.85
N GLU A 280 30.07 6.89 -9.05
CA GLU A 280 31.23 7.76 -9.31
C GLU A 280 32.42 7.57 -8.35
N GLY A 281 32.70 6.33 -7.97
CA GLY A 281 33.81 5.98 -7.06
C GLY A 281 33.47 6.09 -5.56
N HIS A 282 32.23 6.43 -5.22
CA HIS A 282 31.71 6.42 -3.85
C HIS A 282 30.89 5.15 -3.62
N GLY A 283 31.27 4.35 -2.64
CA GLY A 283 30.47 3.22 -2.14
C GLY A 283 29.48 3.64 -1.06
N ALA A 284 28.43 2.85 -0.88
CA ALA A 284 27.41 2.97 0.16
C ALA A 284 26.90 1.58 0.56
N TRP A 285 25.94 1.50 1.48
CA TRP A 285 25.10 0.30 1.63
C TRP A 285 24.47 -0.10 0.29
N TRP A 286 24.14 -1.39 0.13
CA TRP A 286 23.31 -1.85 -0.98
C TRP A 286 21.98 -1.11 -0.94
N GLY A 287 21.46 -0.65 -2.09
CA GLY A 287 20.28 0.23 -2.11
C GLY A 287 20.49 1.62 -1.47
N GLY A 288 21.65 1.92 -0.89
CA GLY A 288 21.85 3.13 -0.08
C GLY A 288 22.30 4.35 -0.87
N ASN A 289 22.93 4.19 -2.05
CA ASN A 289 23.57 5.31 -2.75
C ASN A 289 22.61 6.08 -3.66
N LEU A 290 22.10 7.21 -3.17
CA LEU A 290 21.24 8.13 -3.92
C LEU A 290 21.99 9.38 -4.42
N ARG A 291 23.33 9.37 -4.46
CA ARG A 291 24.14 10.44 -5.10
C ARG A 291 23.72 10.71 -6.54
N GLY A 292 23.33 9.66 -7.26
CA GLY A 292 22.88 9.71 -8.65
C GLY A 292 21.66 10.61 -8.85
N VAL A 293 20.77 10.73 -7.87
CA VAL A 293 19.52 11.52 -7.99
C VAL A 293 19.81 13.01 -8.24
N ALA A 294 20.89 13.56 -7.70
CA ALA A 294 21.26 14.97 -7.90
C ALA A 294 21.59 15.31 -9.35
N LYS A 295 22.04 14.32 -10.15
CA LYS A 295 22.41 14.49 -11.56
C LYS A 295 21.38 13.88 -12.51
N TYR A 296 20.86 12.72 -12.15
CA TYR A 296 20.03 11.86 -12.98
C TYR A 296 18.82 11.37 -12.18
N PRO A 297 17.89 12.26 -11.79
CA PRO A 297 16.68 11.84 -11.07
C PRO A 297 15.84 10.91 -11.96
N VAL A 298 15.14 9.95 -11.34
CA VAL A 298 14.09 9.18 -12.01
C VAL A 298 12.91 10.12 -12.29
N MET A 299 12.52 10.20 -13.56
CA MET A 299 11.47 11.12 -14.02
C MET A 299 10.50 10.36 -14.92
N PRO A 300 9.47 9.69 -14.35
CA PRO A 300 8.42 9.07 -15.16
C PRO A 300 7.64 10.12 -15.95
N LYS A 301 6.93 9.69 -16.99
CA LYS A 301 6.12 10.55 -17.89
C LYS A 301 4.98 11.27 -17.15
N SER A 302 4.46 10.66 -16.09
CA SER A 302 3.40 11.17 -15.22
C SER A 302 3.64 10.69 -13.78
N GLY A 303 2.86 11.20 -12.83
CA GLY A 303 2.95 10.75 -11.43
C GLY A 303 4.29 11.09 -10.76
N THR A 304 4.93 12.21 -11.12
CA THR A 304 6.18 12.62 -10.45
C THR A 304 5.98 12.91 -8.95
N SER A 305 4.75 13.23 -8.54
CA SER A 305 4.35 13.34 -7.14
C SER A 305 4.17 11.98 -6.45
N GLN A 306 4.45 10.85 -7.10
CA GLN A 306 4.34 9.52 -6.50
C GLN A 306 5.72 8.94 -6.18
N ILE A 307 6.80 9.62 -6.59
CA ILE A 307 8.17 9.17 -6.36
C ILE A 307 8.58 9.38 -4.91
N VAL A 308 9.07 8.31 -4.29
CA VAL A 308 9.72 8.28 -2.97
C VAL A 308 11.07 7.61 -3.13
N TYR A 309 12.15 8.23 -2.67
CA TYR A 309 13.46 7.56 -2.67
C TYR A 309 13.68 6.81 -1.36
N SER A 310 14.21 5.60 -1.45
CA SER A 310 14.22 4.65 -0.34
C SER A 310 15.60 4.06 -0.05
N PRO A 311 16.53 4.82 0.56
CA PRO A 311 17.85 4.27 0.88
C PRO A 311 17.75 3.28 2.04
N HIS A 312 18.58 2.24 2.00
CA HIS A 312 18.86 1.41 3.16
C HIS A 312 20.08 1.93 3.93
N ASP A 313 20.04 1.82 5.25
CA ASP A 313 21.17 2.19 6.10
C ASP A 313 21.24 1.29 7.31
N TYR A 314 22.43 0.80 7.61
CA TYR A 314 22.67 -0.16 8.68
C TYR A 314 23.84 0.26 9.58
N GLY A 315 23.92 -0.39 10.74
CA GLY A 315 24.98 -0.19 11.70
C GLY A 315 26.18 -1.13 11.51
N PRO A 316 27.22 -0.97 12.33
CA PRO A 316 28.48 -1.72 12.25
C PRO A 316 28.34 -3.25 12.46
N LYS A 317 27.19 -3.76 12.90
CA LYS A 317 26.95 -5.21 13.01
C LYS A 317 26.56 -5.89 11.71
N VAL A 318 26.03 -5.13 10.76
CA VAL A 318 25.70 -5.65 9.43
C VAL A 318 26.96 -5.65 8.55
N SER A 319 27.71 -4.55 8.53
CA SER A 319 29.02 -4.49 7.87
C SER A 319 29.96 -3.46 8.49
N ASP A 320 31.26 -3.77 8.50
CA ASP A 320 32.31 -2.91 9.08
C ASP A 320 32.70 -1.78 8.10
N GLN A 321 32.04 -0.64 8.24
CA GLN A 321 32.24 0.52 7.37
C GLN A 321 33.24 1.52 7.94
N SER A 322 34.06 2.11 7.07
CA SER A 322 35.14 3.03 7.48
C SER A 322 34.66 4.29 8.22
N TRP A 323 33.43 4.75 7.98
CA TRP A 323 32.84 5.89 8.70
C TRP A 323 32.53 5.59 10.17
N PHE A 324 32.53 4.32 10.58
CA PHE A 324 32.43 3.90 11.98
C PHE A 324 33.80 3.83 12.69
N HIS A 325 34.93 3.94 11.99
CA HIS A 325 36.29 3.81 12.56
C HIS A 325 36.75 5.09 13.29
N LYS A 326 35.87 5.69 14.07
CA LYS A 326 36.07 6.87 14.92
C LYS A 326 34.94 6.95 15.96
N ASP A 327 35.04 7.89 16.91
CA ASP A 327 33.90 8.23 17.77
C ASP A 327 32.84 8.97 16.93
N PHE A 328 31.99 8.21 16.23
CA PHE A 328 31.04 8.77 15.27
C PHE A 328 29.87 9.45 15.99
N THR A 329 29.34 10.52 15.40
CA THR A 329 28.19 11.29 15.87
C THR A 329 27.27 11.56 14.69
N GLU A 330 26.08 12.13 14.92
CA GLU A 330 25.22 12.61 13.81
C GLU A 330 26.02 13.50 12.84
N ALA A 331 26.84 14.43 13.37
CA ALA A 331 27.62 15.35 12.55
C ALA A 331 28.67 14.62 11.68
N THR A 332 29.42 13.68 12.25
CA THR A 332 30.42 12.94 11.46
C THR A 332 29.75 11.97 10.49
N LEU A 333 28.64 11.31 10.87
CA LEU A 333 27.90 10.44 9.95
C LEU A 333 27.33 11.25 8.78
N LEU A 334 26.83 12.46 9.02
CA LEU A 334 26.44 13.37 7.95
C LEU A 334 27.61 13.74 7.04
N ASP A 335 28.74 14.14 7.62
CA ASP A 335 29.91 14.62 6.87
C ASP A 335 30.61 13.50 6.10
N ASP A 336 30.70 12.30 6.68
CA ASP A 336 31.41 11.16 6.10
C ASP A 336 30.54 10.33 5.15
N TYR A 337 29.22 10.29 5.38
CA TYR A 337 28.34 9.35 4.69
C TYR A 337 26.95 9.92 4.34
N TRP A 338 26.07 10.16 5.32
CA TRP A 338 24.63 10.38 5.08
C TRP A 338 24.34 11.55 4.15
N ARG A 339 24.99 12.71 4.34
CA ARG A 339 24.63 13.96 3.65
C ARG A 339 24.69 13.82 2.14
N ASP A 340 25.84 13.41 1.62
CA ASP A 340 26.03 13.27 0.18
C ASP A 340 25.35 12.02 -0.37
N THR A 341 25.13 11.01 0.47
CA THR A 341 24.51 9.74 0.02
C THR A 341 23.02 9.89 -0.22
N TRP A 342 22.27 10.41 0.76
CA TRP A 342 20.81 10.46 0.69
C TRP A 342 20.19 11.66 1.44
N ALA A 343 20.77 12.10 2.56
CA ALA A 343 20.17 13.12 3.42
C ALA A 343 19.96 14.48 2.73
N TYR A 344 20.80 14.82 1.74
CA TYR A 344 20.63 16.06 0.97
C TYR A 344 19.26 16.18 0.30
N LEU A 345 18.57 15.05 0.02
CA LEU A 345 17.25 15.06 -0.62
C LEU A 345 16.20 15.72 0.29
N VAL A 346 16.29 15.47 1.60
CA VAL A 346 15.42 16.09 2.60
C VAL A 346 15.93 17.48 2.96
N GLU A 347 17.24 17.67 3.15
CA GLU A 347 17.82 18.97 3.52
C GLU A 347 17.58 20.06 2.45
N LYS A 348 17.44 19.67 1.18
CA LYS A 348 17.15 20.57 0.05
C LYS A 348 15.67 20.55 -0.36
N ASP A 349 14.81 19.89 0.40
CA ASP A 349 13.37 19.76 0.14
C ASP A 349 13.03 19.24 -1.27
N MET A 350 13.79 18.25 -1.76
CA MET A 350 13.69 17.74 -3.13
C MET A 350 12.68 16.62 -3.29
N TYR A 351 12.81 15.57 -2.46
CA TYR A 351 11.99 14.35 -2.51
C TYR A 351 11.80 13.78 -1.10
N PRO A 352 10.67 13.13 -0.80
CA PRO A 352 10.54 12.41 0.46
C PRO A 352 11.50 11.22 0.49
N LEU A 353 12.04 10.96 1.67
CA LEU A 353 12.78 9.75 1.96
C LEU A 353 11.92 8.76 2.74
N LEU A 354 12.11 7.50 2.42
CA LEU A 354 11.71 6.34 3.21
C LEU A 354 12.98 5.55 3.54
N ILE A 355 13.46 5.50 4.78
CA ILE A 355 14.51 4.53 5.11
C ILE A 355 13.87 3.14 5.10
N GLY A 356 13.94 2.45 3.95
CA GLY A 356 13.24 1.19 3.69
C GLY A 356 13.71 0.05 4.59
N GLU A 357 14.96 0.12 5.03
CA GLU A 357 15.51 -0.76 6.04
C GLU A 357 16.47 0.00 6.96
N TRP A 358 16.18 -0.09 8.25
CA TRP A 358 17.11 0.21 9.34
C TRP A 358 16.85 -0.76 10.49
N GLY A 359 17.92 -1.26 11.10
CA GLY A 359 17.79 -2.28 12.14
C GLY A 359 19.12 -2.81 12.62
N GLY A 360 19.09 -3.75 13.56
CA GLY A 360 20.30 -4.37 14.06
C GLY A 360 20.16 -5.06 15.42
N LEU A 361 21.17 -5.87 15.73
CA LEU A 361 21.33 -6.50 17.04
C LEU A 361 21.72 -5.48 18.12
N LEU A 362 21.25 -5.69 19.33
CA LEU A 362 21.68 -4.93 20.51
C LEU A 362 22.99 -5.52 21.04
N ASP A 363 24.07 -4.75 21.00
CA ASP A 363 25.43 -5.21 21.30
C ASP A 363 26.07 -4.53 22.51
N GLY A 364 25.36 -3.62 23.17
CA GLY A 364 25.86 -2.77 24.24
C GLY A 364 26.93 -1.76 23.79
N GLY A 365 27.07 -1.51 22.48
CA GLY A 365 28.18 -0.76 21.90
C GLY A 365 27.78 0.11 20.70
N ASP A 366 28.63 0.10 19.68
CA ASP A 366 28.52 1.03 18.56
C ASP A 366 27.27 0.80 17.70
N ASN A 367 26.73 -0.43 17.64
CA ASN A 367 25.51 -0.66 16.87
C ASN A 367 24.30 0.01 17.51
N GLU A 368 24.18 -0.08 18.84
CA GLU A 368 23.17 0.64 19.61
C GLU A 368 23.32 2.16 19.50
N LYS A 369 24.56 2.66 19.51
CA LYS A 369 24.85 4.07 19.28
C LYS A 369 24.36 4.52 17.89
N TRP A 370 24.65 3.74 16.85
CA TRP A 370 24.16 4.03 15.49
C TRP A 370 22.62 3.99 15.42
N LEU A 371 21.97 2.96 16.00
CA LEU A 371 20.50 2.85 16.06
C LEU A 371 19.87 4.10 16.69
N GLY A 372 20.46 4.62 17.77
CA GLY A 372 20.02 5.86 18.40
C GLY A 372 20.18 7.08 17.50
N LEU A 373 21.32 7.21 16.81
CA LEU A 373 21.61 8.35 15.95
C LEU A 373 20.71 8.39 14.71
N ILE A 374 20.51 7.25 14.02
CA ILE A 374 19.64 7.22 12.83
C ILE A 374 18.18 7.46 13.21
N ARG A 375 17.69 6.86 14.30
CA ARG A 375 16.35 7.10 14.87
C ARG A 375 16.12 8.59 15.10
N ASP A 376 17.03 9.26 15.81
CA ASP A 376 16.89 10.67 16.15
C ASP A 376 16.96 11.56 14.90
N TYR A 377 17.82 11.22 13.94
CA TYR A 377 17.90 11.94 12.67
C TYR A 377 16.60 11.83 11.85
N MET A 378 16.01 10.63 11.77
CA MET A 378 14.75 10.42 11.06
C MET A 378 13.59 11.22 11.68
N ILE A 379 13.45 11.17 13.01
CA ILE A 379 12.43 11.95 13.73
C ILE A 379 12.62 13.45 13.48
N LYS A 380 13.85 13.95 13.65
CA LYS A 380 14.19 15.37 13.50
C LYS A 380 13.88 15.91 12.10
N ASN A 381 14.00 15.07 11.07
CA ASN A 381 13.90 15.49 9.67
C ASN A 381 12.62 14.97 8.97
N HIS A 382 11.69 14.37 9.73
CA HIS A 382 10.42 13.80 9.24
C HIS A 382 10.65 12.76 8.13
N ILE A 383 11.63 11.88 8.32
CA ILE A 383 11.96 10.85 7.34
C ILE A 383 11.06 9.64 7.62
N ASN A 384 10.35 9.18 6.60
CA ASN A 384 9.56 7.95 6.68
C ASN A 384 10.49 6.76 6.89
N HIS A 385 10.03 5.68 7.50
CA HIS A 385 10.90 4.52 7.72
C HIS A 385 10.13 3.22 7.86
N THR A 386 10.83 2.12 7.58
CA THR A 386 10.41 0.78 7.96
C THR A 386 11.56 0.06 8.66
N PHE A 387 11.29 -0.45 9.87
CA PHE A 387 12.30 -1.15 10.67
C PHE A 387 12.55 -2.56 10.11
N TRP A 388 13.81 -2.93 9.90
CA TRP A 388 14.22 -4.29 9.59
C TRP A 388 14.58 -5.05 10.88
N CYS A 389 13.75 -5.99 11.31
CA CYS A 389 12.45 -6.42 10.79
C CYS A 389 11.52 -6.80 11.95
N LEU A 390 10.29 -7.25 11.69
CA LEU A 390 9.44 -7.86 12.72
C LEU A 390 10.00 -9.23 13.14
N ASN A 391 10.27 -10.07 12.16
CA ASN A 391 10.86 -11.39 12.22
C ASN A 391 12.10 -11.54 13.12
N ASP A 392 12.17 -12.57 13.96
CA ASP A 392 13.38 -12.85 14.76
C ASP A 392 14.45 -13.68 14.01
N ASP A 393 14.09 -14.25 12.86
CA ASP A 393 14.91 -15.15 12.05
C ASP A 393 15.78 -14.44 11.00
N SER A 394 15.94 -13.11 11.12
CA SER A 394 17.02 -12.40 10.43
C SER A 394 18.35 -12.54 11.18
N GLY A 395 19.35 -13.15 10.53
CA GLY A 395 20.56 -13.62 11.21
C GLY A 395 21.51 -12.55 11.75
N ASP A 396 21.59 -11.38 11.09
CA ASP A 396 22.53 -10.29 11.40
C ASP A 396 21.87 -9.10 12.12
N THR A 397 20.54 -8.99 12.09
CA THR A 397 19.80 -7.94 12.79
C THR A 397 18.89 -8.45 13.92
N GLY A 398 18.47 -9.73 13.86
CA GLY A 398 17.25 -10.18 14.54
C GLY A 398 16.05 -9.32 14.13
N GLY A 399 15.03 -9.25 14.99
CA GLY A 399 13.88 -8.37 14.76
C GLY A 399 13.29 -7.75 16.01
N LEU A 400 12.09 -7.20 15.86
CA LEU A 400 11.26 -6.67 16.93
C LEU A 400 10.53 -7.77 17.70
N TRP A 401 10.44 -8.97 17.16
CA TRP A 401 9.99 -10.17 17.87
C TRP A 401 11.18 -10.97 18.44
N LYS A 402 10.86 -11.85 19.39
CA LYS A 402 11.74 -12.86 20.01
C LYS A 402 11.11 -14.26 20.06
N GLY A 403 9.83 -14.33 19.71
CA GLY A 403 9.11 -15.58 19.62
C GLY A 403 7.63 -15.36 19.35
N VAL A 404 7.03 -16.29 18.61
CA VAL A 404 5.61 -16.31 18.32
C VAL A 404 5.06 -17.67 18.74
N GLN A 405 3.98 -17.67 19.50
CA GLN A 405 3.36 -18.91 19.98
C GLN A 405 1.85 -18.82 19.92
N PHE A 406 1.22 -19.83 19.32
CA PHE A 406 -0.21 -20.01 19.36
C PHE A 406 -0.61 -21.00 20.46
N GLY A 407 -1.63 -20.62 21.22
CA GLY A 407 -2.25 -21.46 22.23
C GLY A 407 -3.76 -21.33 22.19
N THR A 408 -4.43 -22.13 23.01
CA THR A 408 -5.89 -22.06 23.17
C THR A 408 -6.26 -21.83 24.63
N THR A 409 -7.37 -21.14 24.85
CA THR A 409 -7.95 -20.94 26.18
C THR A 409 -9.43 -21.33 26.15
N GLN A 410 -9.94 -21.83 27.27
CA GLN A 410 -11.36 -22.13 27.42
C GLN A 410 -12.06 -20.99 28.16
N GLY A 411 -13.03 -20.37 27.51
CA GLY A 411 -13.91 -19.37 28.10
C GLY A 411 -14.83 -19.96 29.18
N ALA A 412 -15.44 -19.09 29.97
CA ALA A 412 -16.39 -19.50 31.02
C ALA A 412 -17.67 -20.17 30.47
N ASP A 413 -17.97 -19.96 29.19
CA ASP A 413 -19.03 -20.61 28.41
C ASP A 413 -18.63 -21.99 27.86
N GLY A 414 -17.39 -22.43 28.14
CA GLY A 414 -16.82 -23.68 27.64
C GLY A 414 -16.27 -23.59 26.21
N LYS A 415 -16.40 -22.44 25.53
CA LYS A 415 -15.89 -22.25 24.17
C LYS A 415 -14.38 -22.12 24.18
N ILE A 416 -13.71 -22.81 23.26
CA ILE A 416 -12.27 -22.65 23.05
C ILE A 416 -12.02 -21.47 22.12
N VAL A 417 -11.02 -20.65 22.47
CA VAL A 417 -10.57 -19.51 21.68
C VAL A 417 -9.07 -19.67 21.44
N GLY A 418 -8.68 -19.62 20.18
CA GLY A 418 -7.28 -19.51 19.75
C GLY A 418 -6.70 -18.16 20.10
N LYS A 419 -5.43 -18.12 20.49
CA LYS A 419 -4.71 -16.87 20.74
C LYS A 419 -3.23 -17.03 20.45
N THR A 420 -2.71 -16.11 19.67
CA THR A 420 -1.28 -15.88 19.48
C THR A 420 -0.74 -14.97 20.57
N THR A 421 0.41 -15.35 21.11
CA THR A 421 1.24 -14.51 21.97
C THR A 421 2.55 -14.26 21.24
N ILE A 422 2.86 -12.98 21.05
CA ILE A 422 4.13 -12.53 20.47
C ILE A 422 4.99 -11.98 21.60
N ASP A 423 6.18 -12.54 21.76
CA ASP A 423 7.22 -11.97 22.62
C ASP A 423 7.95 -10.88 21.82
N TRP A 424 7.73 -9.63 22.18
CA TRP A 424 8.43 -8.49 21.56
C TRP A 424 9.78 -8.28 22.24
N ASP A 425 10.81 -7.92 21.47
CA ASP A 425 12.05 -7.41 22.03
C ASP A 425 11.80 -6.04 22.67
N GLN A 426 11.34 -6.04 23.93
CA GLN A 426 10.92 -4.85 24.64
C GLN A 426 12.00 -3.76 24.68
N VAL A 427 13.28 -4.14 24.81
CA VAL A 427 14.38 -3.16 24.83
C VAL A 427 14.52 -2.51 23.45
N LYS A 428 14.51 -3.32 22.39
CA LYS A 428 14.61 -2.82 21.01
C LYS A 428 13.41 -1.94 20.65
N TYR A 429 12.21 -2.41 20.99
CA TYR A 429 10.96 -1.68 20.78
C TYR A 429 10.95 -0.36 21.55
N ASP A 430 11.08 -0.36 22.88
CA ASP A 430 10.95 0.85 23.70
C ASP A 430 12.04 1.88 23.42
N THR A 431 13.27 1.41 23.16
CA THR A 431 14.42 2.30 23.03
C THR A 431 14.53 2.86 21.63
N TYR A 432 14.29 2.06 20.59
CA TYR A 432 14.60 2.47 19.22
C TYR A 432 13.36 2.66 18.37
N TYR A 433 12.47 1.68 18.35
CA TYR A 433 11.30 1.72 17.46
C TYR A 433 10.20 2.66 17.96
N TYR A 434 9.73 2.48 19.19
CA TYR A 434 8.64 3.25 19.79
C TYR A 434 8.83 4.78 19.69
N PRO A 435 10.02 5.36 19.95
CA PRO A 435 10.22 6.80 19.77
C PRO A 435 9.97 7.29 18.34
N ALA A 436 10.31 6.46 17.34
CA ALA A 436 10.16 6.75 15.91
C ALA A 436 8.78 6.42 15.33
N ILE A 437 7.83 5.89 16.12
CA ILE A 437 6.44 5.69 15.69
C ILE A 437 5.66 7.01 15.68
N TRP A 438 4.77 7.21 14.69
CA TRP A 438 3.90 8.37 14.64
C TRP A 438 2.80 8.32 15.70
N LYS A 439 2.79 9.32 16.59
CA LYS A 439 1.87 9.37 17.73
C LYS A 439 1.57 10.78 18.21
N THR A 440 0.42 10.96 18.83
CA THR A 440 0.05 12.23 19.47
C THR A 440 1.04 12.61 20.57
N SER A 441 1.32 13.90 20.71
CA SER A 441 2.40 14.33 21.61
C SER A 441 2.05 14.26 23.10
N LYS A 442 0.77 14.26 23.48
CA LYS A 442 0.35 14.22 24.91
C LYS A 442 -0.21 12.86 25.31
N THR A 443 -1.23 12.38 24.60
CA THR A 443 -1.91 11.11 24.92
C THR A 443 -1.18 9.88 24.40
N LYS A 444 -0.19 10.05 23.52
CA LYS A 444 0.63 8.96 22.95
C LYS A 444 -0.17 7.93 22.16
N LYS A 445 -1.30 8.36 21.59
CA LYS A 445 -2.10 7.55 20.67
C LYS A 445 -1.37 7.40 19.35
N PHE A 446 -1.23 6.17 18.85
CA PHE A 446 -0.64 5.92 17.53
C PHE A 446 -1.53 6.46 16.43
N ILE A 447 -0.93 7.00 15.38
CA ILE A 447 -1.64 7.63 14.26
C ILE A 447 -1.52 6.72 13.04
N GLY A 448 -2.67 6.24 12.56
CA GLY A 448 -2.78 5.46 11.33
C GLY A 448 -2.70 6.32 10.07
N LEU A 449 -2.55 5.65 8.93
CA LEU A 449 -2.61 6.28 7.61
C LEU A 449 -4.01 6.21 7.00
N ASP A 450 -4.82 5.27 7.47
CA ASP A 450 -6.22 5.11 7.07
C ASP A 450 -7.06 6.27 7.60
N HIS A 451 -7.88 6.88 6.75
CA HIS A 451 -8.73 8.00 7.12
C HIS A 451 -9.83 7.59 8.10
N GLN A 452 -10.34 6.36 8.04
CA GLN A 452 -11.56 5.96 8.73
C GLN A 452 -11.31 4.94 9.85
N VAL A 453 -10.42 3.97 9.61
CA VAL A 453 -10.10 2.89 10.53
C VAL A 453 -8.98 3.33 11.48
N ALA A 454 -9.21 3.17 12.78
CA ALA A 454 -8.18 3.45 13.78
C ALA A 454 -7.07 2.39 13.74
N LEU A 455 -5.83 2.82 13.97
CA LEU A 455 -4.68 1.93 14.05
C LEU A 455 -4.70 1.11 15.36
N GLY A 456 -5.04 -0.17 15.25
CA GLY A 456 -5.16 -1.07 16.41
C GLY A 456 -6.18 -0.58 17.45
N LYS A 457 -6.08 -1.10 18.67
CA LYS A 457 -7.05 -0.79 19.75
C LYS A 457 -6.81 0.57 20.44
N ASP A 458 -5.57 1.04 20.45
CA ASP A 458 -5.14 2.22 21.22
C ASP A 458 -4.84 3.45 20.35
N GLY A 459 -4.71 3.25 19.03
CA GLY A 459 -4.46 4.31 18.06
C GLY A 459 -5.73 5.04 17.62
N ILE A 460 -5.56 5.84 16.57
CA ILE A 460 -6.57 6.70 15.94
C ILE A 460 -6.38 6.69 14.43
N SER A 461 -7.46 6.97 13.69
CA SER A 461 -7.40 7.14 12.24
C SER A 461 -6.80 8.50 11.89
N LEU A 462 -6.42 8.69 10.62
CA LEU A 462 -5.87 9.94 10.13
C LEU A 462 -6.89 11.10 10.26
N ASN A 463 -8.18 10.85 9.97
CA ASN A 463 -9.22 11.87 10.17
C ASN A 463 -9.38 12.25 11.64
N ASP A 464 -9.38 11.28 12.54
CA ASP A 464 -9.53 11.55 13.98
C ASP A 464 -8.35 12.40 14.49
N PHE A 465 -7.13 12.08 14.05
CA PHE A 465 -5.96 12.91 14.35
C PHE A 465 -6.16 14.36 13.91
N TYR A 466 -6.49 14.61 12.63
CA TYR A 466 -6.62 15.97 12.11
C TYR A 466 -7.84 16.73 12.62
N ALA A 467 -8.93 16.02 12.95
CA ALA A 467 -10.14 16.64 13.51
C ALA A 467 -9.96 17.02 14.99
N ASN A 468 -9.36 16.14 15.80
CA ASN A 468 -9.47 16.22 17.26
C ASN A 468 -8.12 16.46 17.97
N TYR A 469 -7.00 16.04 17.38
CA TYR A 469 -5.71 15.97 18.07
C TYR A 469 -4.63 16.91 17.50
N ALA A 470 -4.62 17.18 16.19
CA ALA A 470 -3.61 18.00 15.55
C ALA A 470 -3.52 19.41 16.17
N ALA A 471 -4.66 20.06 16.40
CA ALA A 471 -4.72 21.42 16.95
C ALA A 471 -4.54 21.49 18.48
N SER A 472 -4.78 20.38 19.18
CA SER A 472 -4.81 20.35 20.66
C SER A 472 -3.56 19.70 21.26
N GLU A 473 -2.99 18.70 20.59
CA GLU A 473 -1.83 17.93 21.02
C GLU A 473 -0.64 18.03 20.06
N GLY A 474 -0.89 18.12 18.75
CA GLY A 474 0.12 17.84 17.73
C GLY A 474 0.61 16.39 17.76
N SER A 475 1.66 16.09 17.01
CA SER A 475 2.30 14.77 17.01
C SER A 475 3.80 14.87 17.30
N ASN A 476 4.48 13.74 17.49
CA ASN A 476 5.94 13.71 17.64
C ASN A 476 6.69 14.06 16.35
N LEU A 477 6.02 14.02 15.19
CA LEU A 477 6.58 14.43 13.90
C LEU A 477 7.14 15.87 13.98
N ASP A 478 6.32 16.82 14.43
CA ASP A 478 6.70 18.23 14.55
C ASP A 478 7.29 18.61 15.93
N GLY A 479 7.80 17.64 16.69
CA GLY A 479 8.23 17.87 18.07
C GLY A 479 7.10 18.38 18.99
N GLY A 480 5.85 18.02 18.67
CA GLY A 480 4.66 18.42 19.43
C GLY A 480 4.08 19.78 19.08
N LYS A 481 4.53 20.42 18.00
CA LYS A 481 3.82 21.60 17.49
C LYS A 481 2.43 21.18 17.02
N THR A 482 1.46 22.03 17.32
CA THR A 482 0.09 21.86 16.86
C THR A 482 -0.04 22.27 15.41
N SER A 483 -0.84 21.54 14.66
CA SER A 483 -1.19 21.83 13.27
C SER A 483 -2.71 21.84 13.10
N SER A 484 -3.17 22.17 11.90
CA SER A 484 -4.56 21.98 11.48
C SER A 484 -4.56 21.10 10.24
N GLY A 485 -5.63 20.33 10.05
CA GLY A 485 -5.84 19.58 8.82
C GLY A 485 -7.24 19.76 8.29
N ASN A 486 -7.48 19.13 7.15
CA ASN A 486 -8.74 19.03 6.45
C ASN A 486 -9.19 17.55 6.50
N PRO A 487 -9.93 17.11 7.54
CA PRO A 487 -10.44 15.75 7.62
C PRO A 487 -11.40 15.44 6.46
N ILE A 488 -11.42 14.19 5.99
CA ILE A 488 -12.44 13.70 5.07
C ILE A 488 -13.79 13.66 5.81
N SER A 489 -14.86 14.14 5.17
CA SER A 489 -16.20 14.08 5.74
C SER A 489 -16.76 12.66 5.61
N SER A 490 -17.03 12.02 6.75
CA SER A 490 -17.59 10.65 6.81
C SER A 490 -19.02 10.51 6.28
N ASP A 491 -19.67 11.62 5.88
CA ASP A 491 -21.01 11.63 5.27
C ASP A 491 -20.98 11.58 3.73
N ASP A 492 -19.79 11.53 3.13
CA ASP A 492 -19.63 11.54 1.68
C ASP A 492 -19.00 10.22 1.23
N PRO A 493 -19.78 9.22 0.77
CA PRO A 493 -19.23 8.29 -0.21
C PRO A 493 -18.93 9.15 -1.43
N LYS A 494 -17.71 9.69 -1.48
CA LYS A 494 -17.24 10.48 -2.61
C LYS A 494 -17.05 9.53 -3.77
N THR A 495 -18.15 9.31 -4.48
CA THR A 495 -18.13 9.10 -5.92
C THR A 495 -17.18 10.14 -6.47
N THR A 496 -16.09 9.68 -7.08
CA THR A 496 -15.06 10.51 -7.71
C THR A 496 -15.74 11.66 -8.47
N THR A 497 -15.57 12.88 -7.95
CA THR A 497 -16.14 14.07 -8.58
C THR A 497 -15.26 14.43 -9.77
N THR A 498 -15.59 13.89 -10.94
CA THR A 498 -15.30 14.57 -12.20
C THR A 498 -16.05 15.90 -12.16
N SER A 499 -15.33 17.01 -12.35
CA SER A 499 -15.81 18.38 -12.26
C SER A 499 -17.21 18.57 -12.87
N THR A 500 -18.21 18.81 -12.02
CA THR A 500 -19.55 19.19 -12.44
C THR A 500 -19.56 20.69 -12.74
N VAL A 501 -19.68 21.07 -14.02
CA VAL A 501 -19.96 22.44 -14.42
C VAL A 501 -21.47 22.68 -14.31
N THR A 502 -21.85 23.55 -13.39
CA THR A 502 -23.22 24.02 -13.19
C THR A 502 -23.78 24.63 -14.47
N THR A 503 -24.76 23.98 -15.10
CA THR A 503 -25.60 24.62 -16.13
C THR A 503 -27.02 24.77 -15.61
N THR A 504 -27.45 26.03 -15.56
CA THR A 504 -28.73 26.49 -15.06
C THR A 504 -29.88 25.92 -15.88
N THR A 505 -30.87 25.35 -15.20
CA THR A 505 -32.09 24.78 -15.79
C THR A 505 -32.90 25.87 -16.49
N SER A 506 -33.13 25.73 -17.79
CA SER A 506 -34.24 26.36 -18.49
C SER A 506 -35.12 25.27 -19.08
N SER A 507 -36.41 25.32 -18.72
CA SER A 507 -37.46 24.41 -19.14
C SER A 507 -37.64 24.41 -20.67
N VAL A 508 -37.66 23.23 -21.29
CA VAL A 508 -38.25 23.06 -22.63
C VAL A 508 -39.18 21.86 -22.67
N THR A 509 -40.33 22.15 -23.25
CA THR A 509 -41.55 21.38 -23.43
C THR A 509 -41.38 20.13 -24.29
N THR A 510 -42.11 19.09 -23.91
CA THR A 510 -42.33 17.84 -24.63
C THR A 510 -42.88 18.09 -26.04
N THR A 511 -42.19 17.61 -27.09
CA THR A 511 -42.82 17.41 -28.41
C THR A 511 -42.36 16.10 -29.01
N SER A 512 -43.32 15.24 -29.30
CA SER A 512 -43.19 13.99 -30.02
C SER A 512 -43.21 14.26 -31.53
N THR A 513 -42.25 13.70 -32.29
CA THR A 513 -42.39 13.52 -33.74
C THR A 513 -41.56 12.35 -34.27
N THR A 514 -42.19 11.63 -35.18
CA THR A 514 -41.80 10.41 -35.89
C THR A 514 -40.79 10.62 -37.02
N SER A 515 -39.99 9.58 -37.25
CA SER A 515 -39.17 9.18 -38.42
C SER A 515 -39.06 10.11 -39.65
N GLN A 516 -37.82 10.41 -40.07
CA GLN A 516 -37.26 10.03 -41.38
C GLN A 516 -35.77 10.41 -41.46
N GLY A 517 -34.96 9.53 -42.06
CA GLY A 517 -33.50 9.67 -42.12
C GLY A 517 -33.00 10.66 -43.16
N VAL A 518 -31.96 11.40 -42.77
CA VAL A 518 -30.86 11.89 -43.62
C VAL A 518 -29.59 11.89 -42.75
N SER A 519 -28.50 11.37 -43.32
CA SER A 519 -27.19 11.10 -42.72
C SER A 519 -26.41 12.35 -42.32
N ASN A 520 -26.11 12.51 -41.03
CA ASN A 520 -24.93 13.25 -40.57
C ASN A 520 -24.15 12.34 -39.61
N ARG A 521 -23.26 11.51 -40.16
CA ARG A 521 -22.28 10.74 -39.38
C ARG A 521 -21.32 11.73 -38.74
N VAL A 522 -21.26 11.78 -37.41
CA VAL A 522 -20.26 12.55 -36.67
C VAL A 522 -19.18 11.58 -36.25
N TYR A 523 -18.03 11.61 -36.93
CA TYR A 523 -16.92 10.70 -36.62
C TYR A 523 -16.39 10.98 -35.21
N GLY A 524 -16.38 9.92 -34.39
CA GLY A 524 -15.97 9.92 -33.00
C GLY A 524 -17.10 10.08 -31.99
N ASP A 525 -18.35 10.30 -32.42
CA ASP A 525 -19.52 10.47 -31.54
C ASP A 525 -20.26 9.12 -31.38
N THR A 526 -19.79 8.29 -30.45
CA THR A 526 -20.33 6.94 -30.27
C THR A 526 -21.60 6.90 -29.41
N ASN A 527 -21.82 7.93 -28.59
CA ASN A 527 -22.98 8.02 -27.70
C ASN A 527 -24.19 8.73 -28.37
N LEU A 528 -23.99 9.34 -29.55
CA LEU A 528 -24.96 10.07 -30.38
C LEU A 528 -25.51 11.35 -29.75
N ASP A 529 -24.72 12.02 -28.91
CA ASP A 529 -25.09 13.30 -28.31
C ASP A 529 -24.79 14.51 -29.22
N GLY A 530 -24.07 14.28 -30.33
CA GLY A 530 -23.71 15.27 -31.33
C GLY A 530 -22.35 15.93 -31.13
N GLU A 531 -21.66 15.64 -30.03
CA GLU A 531 -20.30 16.09 -29.73
C GLU A 531 -19.31 14.92 -29.81
N VAL A 532 -18.01 15.23 -29.90
CA VAL A 532 -16.95 14.22 -29.83
C VAL A 532 -16.12 14.52 -28.62
N GLU A 533 -16.21 13.66 -27.61
CA GLU A 533 -15.62 13.86 -26.29
C GLU A 533 -15.14 12.55 -25.67
N LEU A 534 -14.68 12.61 -24.41
CA LEU A 534 -14.08 11.46 -23.76
C LEU A 534 -15.11 10.34 -23.50
N SER A 535 -16.38 10.69 -23.33
CA SER A 535 -17.45 9.72 -23.12
C SER A 535 -17.58 8.76 -24.30
N ASP A 536 -17.26 9.21 -25.51
CA ASP A 536 -17.28 8.38 -26.71
C ASP A 536 -16.18 7.32 -26.72
N ALA A 537 -14.96 7.73 -26.38
CA ALA A 537 -13.85 6.79 -26.24
C ALA A 537 -14.14 5.77 -25.12
N ILE A 538 -14.79 6.22 -24.03
CA ILE A 538 -15.17 5.35 -22.92
C ILE A 538 -16.24 4.34 -23.35
N LEU A 539 -17.24 4.74 -24.13
CA LEU A 539 -18.29 3.84 -24.59
C LEU A 539 -17.73 2.74 -25.51
N ILE A 540 -16.76 3.06 -26.37
CA ILE A 540 -16.00 2.04 -27.13
C ILE A 540 -15.29 1.06 -26.19
N MET A 541 -14.57 1.56 -25.18
CA MET A 541 -13.84 0.70 -24.24
C MET A 541 -14.80 -0.17 -23.41
N GLN A 542 -15.97 0.34 -23.06
CA GLN A 542 -17.01 -0.37 -22.30
C GLN A 542 -17.69 -1.46 -23.14
N ASP A 543 -18.01 -1.18 -24.40
CA ASP A 543 -18.50 -2.19 -25.35
C ASP A 543 -17.50 -3.34 -25.51
N LEU A 544 -16.21 -3.03 -25.77
CA LEU A 544 -15.17 -4.05 -25.95
C LEU A 544 -14.90 -4.89 -24.70
N ALA A 545 -14.99 -4.27 -23.50
CA ALA A 545 -14.71 -4.95 -22.25
C ALA A 545 -15.90 -5.75 -21.70
N ASN A 546 -17.14 -5.31 -21.97
CA ASN A 546 -18.35 -5.96 -21.50
C ASN A 546 -19.53 -5.76 -22.47
N PRO A 547 -19.53 -6.47 -23.62
CA PRO A 547 -20.54 -6.29 -24.66
C PRO A 547 -21.95 -6.71 -24.21
N ASP A 548 -22.06 -7.61 -23.22
CA ASP A 548 -23.35 -8.01 -22.63
C ASP A 548 -24.03 -6.86 -21.88
N LYS A 549 -23.26 -5.86 -21.44
CA LYS A 549 -23.78 -4.67 -20.78
C LYS A 549 -23.84 -3.46 -21.70
N TYR A 550 -22.76 -3.18 -22.44
CA TYR A 550 -22.60 -1.93 -23.20
C TYR A 550 -22.52 -2.12 -24.71
N GLY A 551 -22.57 -3.36 -25.21
CA GLY A 551 -22.60 -3.61 -26.65
C GLY A 551 -23.95 -3.36 -27.29
N GLN A 552 -24.05 -3.60 -28.59
CA GLN A 552 -25.25 -3.27 -29.38
C GLN A 552 -26.56 -3.89 -28.86
N SER A 553 -26.47 -5.00 -28.12
CA SER A 553 -27.60 -5.68 -27.47
C SER A 553 -27.47 -5.69 -25.94
N GLY A 554 -26.71 -4.75 -25.40
CA GLY A 554 -26.34 -4.64 -24.00
C GLY A 554 -27.54 -4.34 -23.10
N SER A 555 -27.42 -4.73 -21.83
CA SER A 555 -28.46 -4.49 -20.83
C SER A 555 -28.52 -3.05 -20.30
N ASP A 556 -27.50 -2.22 -20.53
CA ASP A 556 -27.45 -0.82 -20.08
C ASP A 556 -28.27 0.11 -21.00
N PRO A 557 -29.13 1.01 -20.50
CA PRO A 557 -29.90 1.94 -21.34
C PRO A 557 -29.06 2.85 -22.24
N LEU A 558 -27.77 3.04 -21.93
CA LEU A 558 -26.82 3.84 -22.69
C LEU A 558 -25.79 2.98 -23.44
N HIS A 559 -26.09 1.70 -23.68
CA HIS A 559 -25.24 0.81 -24.47
C HIS A 559 -24.99 1.39 -25.88
N ILE A 560 -23.84 1.05 -26.47
CA ILE A 560 -23.48 1.52 -27.82
C ILE A 560 -24.52 1.07 -28.83
N THR A 561 -24.87 1.93 -29.78
CA THR A 561 -25.82 1.60 -30.85
C THR A 561 -25.08 1.22 -32.13
N SER A 562 -25.80 0.70 -33.12
CA SER A 562 -25.20 0.46 -34.46
C SER A 562 -24.60 1.73 -35.06
N GLN A 563 -25.28 2.88 -34.88
CA GLN A 563 -24.77 4.16 -35.36
C GLN A 563 -23.58 4.65 -34.52
N GLY A 564 -23.55 4.33 -33.22
CA GLY A 564 -22.40 4.58 -32.35
C GLY A 564 -21.16 3.80 -32.76
N LEU A 565 -21.33 2.53 -33.15
CA LEU A 565 -20.26 1.70 -33.72
C LEU A 565 -19.76 2.28 -35.05
N ASP A 566 -20.68 2.68 -35.94
CA ASP A 566 -20.30 3.35 -37.19
C ASP A 566 -19.59 4.68 -36.93
N ASN A 567 -20.01 5.48 -35.94
CA ASN A 567 -19.34 6.73 -35.61
C ASN A 567 -17.98 6.50 -34.94
N GLY A 568 -17.84 5.40 -34.19
CA GLY A 568 -16.64 5.03 -33.44
C GLY A 568 -15.52 4.44 -34.28
N ASP A 569 -15.77 3.87 -35.46
CA ASP A 569 -14.74 3.37 -36.38
C ASP A 569 -14.02 4.55 -37.08
N VAL A 570 -12.87 4.95 -36.51
CA VAL A 570 -12.15 6.20 -36.80
C VAL A 570 -10.63 6.06 -36.82
N ASP A 571 -10.07 4.88 -36.57
CA ASP A 571 -8.63 4.62 -36.59
C ASP A 571 -8.08 4.29 -38.00
N GLY A 572 -8.96 4.22 -39.00
CA GLY A 572 -8.62 3.92 -40.39
C GLY A 572 -8.60 2.42 -40.72
N GLN A 573 -8.96 1.56 -39.77
CA GLN A 573 -9.17 0.13 -39.96
C GLN A 573 -10.64 -0.22 -39.75
N LYS A 574 -11.15 -1.16 -40.55
CA LYS A 574 -12.56 -1.53 -40.49
C LYS A 574 -12.90 -2.25 -39.18
N GLY A 575 -13.87 -1.71 -38.45
CA GLY A 575 -14.42 -2.24 -37.21
C GLY A 575 -13.85 -1.55 -35.98
N VAL A 576 -14.70 -1.37 -34.97
CA VAL A 576 -14.33 -0.69 -33.72
C VAL A 576 -13.40 -1.56 -32.87
N THR A 577 -12.28 -0.98 -32.46
CA THR A 577 -11.25 -1.56 -31.60
C THR A 577 -10.80 -0.55 -30.53
N SER A 578 -9.90 -0.97 -29.64
CA SER A 578 -9.31 -0.05 -28.66
C SER A 578 -8.51 1.10 -29.30
N ASN A 579 -8.02 0.92 -30.53
CA ASN A 579 -7.31 1.97 -31.27
C ASN A 579 -8.24 3.12 -31.69
N ASP A 580 -9.52 2.85 -31.89
CA ASP A 580 -10.52 3.87 -32.17
C ASP A 580 -10.76 4.77 -30.96
N ALA A 581 -10.90 4.16 -29.78
CA ALA A 581 -10.97 4.90 -28.51
C ALA A 581 -9.73 5.78 -28.30
N LEU A 582 -8.55 5.22 -28.55
CA LEU A 582 -7.28 5.95 -28.50
C LEU A 582 -7.23 7.09 -29.53
N THR A 583 -7.80 6.89 -30.72
CA THR A 583 -7.79 7.88 -31.80
C THR A 583 -8.71 9.06 -31.48
N ILE A 584 -9.87 8.80 -30.86
CA ILE A 584 -10.73 9.84 -30.29
C ILE A 584 -9.97 10.61 -29.20
N GLN A 585 -9.34 9.93 -28.24
CA GLN A 585 -8.55 10.58 -27.19
C GLN A 585 -7.42 11.46 -27.76
N LYS A 586 -6.70 10.98 -28.77
CA LYS A 586 -5.65 11.76 -29.47
C LYS A 586 -6.21 13.01 -30.16
N LYS A 587 -7.40 12.95 -30.77
CA LYS A 587 -8.09 14.14 -31.31
C LYS A 587 -8.40 15.15 -30.20
N LEU A 588 -8.94 14.70 -29.06
CA LEU A 588 -9.28 15.59 -27.94
C LEU A 588 -8.05 16.29 -27.36
N LEU A 589 -6.90 15.61 -27.41
CA LEU A 589 -5.61 16.14 -26.98
C LEU A 589 -4.90 16.99 -28.06
N GLY A 590 -5.52 17.21 -29.22
CA GLY A 590 -5.00 18.06 -30.29
C GLY A 590 -3.91 17.42 -31.16
N PHE A 591 -3.70 16.11 -31.08
CA PHE A 591 -2.77 15.39 -31.97
C PHE A 591 -3.31 15.25 -33.40
N TYR A 592 -4.63 15.41 -33.59
CA TYR A 592 -5.30 15.39 -34.88
C TYR A 592 -6.26 16.57 -35.02
N ASP A 593 -6.11 17.36 -36.09
CA ASP A 593 -7.09 18.39 -36.45
C ASP A 593 -8.44 17.77 -36.89
N LYS A 594 -8.39 16.55 -37.44
CA LYS A 594 -9.53 15.71 -37.87
C LYS A 594 -9.17 14.24 -37.70
N LEU A 595 -10.16 13.39 -37.38
CA LEU A 595 -9.91 11.95 -37.18
C LEU A 595 -9.36 11.30 -38.46
N PRO A 596 -8.39 10.37 -38.34
CA PRO A 596 -7.80 9.62 -39.44
C PRO A 596 -8.79 8.55 -39.94
N ILE A 597 -9.85 8.98 -40.62
CA ILE A 597 -10.84 8.09 -41.22
C ILE A 597 -10.29 7.40 -42.48
N ALA A 598 -10.72 6.17 -42.76
CA ALA A 598 -10.49 5.47 -44.03
C ALA A 598 -11.36 6.00 -45.18
#